data_AF-A0A7V6Q063-F1
#
_entry.id   AF-A0A7V6Q063-F1
#
_cell.length_a   1.000
_cell.length_b   1.000
_cell.length_c   1.000
_cell.angle_alpha   90.00
_cell.angle_beta   90.00
_cell.angle_gamma   90.00
#
_symmetry.space_group_name_H-M   'P 1'
#
loop_
_entity.id
_entity.type
_entity.pdbx_description
1 polymer ?
#
loop_
_entity_poly.entity_id
_entity_poly.type
_entity_poly.pdbx_seq_one_letter_code
_entity_poly.pdbx_strand_id
1 'polypeptide(L)'
;MALADYIENKPVLRTERLTLRQLLPSDIPALKEWMSDKRMYTYWGKPAGKKDKNPELLFEKVKKKTKSFHWGIVLHEDDKVIGEAWVSFVGRKGFEKFIHDLPKW
;
A
#
# COMPACT_ATOMS: atom_id res chain seq x y z
N MET A 1 -22.70 4.00 -2.13
CA MET A 1 -21.51 4.58 -2.77
C MET A 1 -21.10 3.68 -3.93
N ALA A 2 -20.81 4.27 -5.09
CA ALA A 2 -20.28 3.58 -6.26
C ALA A 2 -18.74 3.59 -6.23
N LEU A 3 -18.09 2.68 -6.97
CA LEU A 3 -16.62 2.64 -7.07
C LEU A 3 -16.02 3.97 -7.59
N ALA A 4 -16.78 4.71 -8.39
CA ALA A 4 -16.40 6.02 -8.89
C ALA A 4 -16.18 7.05 -7.77
N ASP A 5 -16.94 6.97 -6.68
CA ASP A 5 -16.84 7.90 -5.54
C ASP A 5 -15.47 7.77 -4.86
N TYR A 6 -14.89 6.57 -4.90
CA TYR A 6 -13.60 6.23 -4.30
C TYR A 6 -12.38 6.61 -5.16
N ILE A 7 -12.59 7.22 -6.32
CA ILE A 7 -11.51 7.81 -7.12
C ILE A 7 -11.00 9.09 -6.43
N GLU A 8 -11.93 9.93 -5.95
CA GLU A 8 -11.62 11.18 -5.25
C GLU A 8 -11.52 10.96 -3.74
N ASN A 9 -12.49 10.28 -3.13
CA ASN A 9 -12.58 10.10 -1.69
C ASN A 9 -12.17 8.69 -1.32
N LYS A 10 -10.89 8.48 -1.02
CA LYS A 10 -10.37 7.13 -0.74
C LYS A 10 -11.02 6.57 0.54
N PRO A 11 -11.47 5.31 0.55
CA PRO A 11 -12.15 4.75 1.72
C PRO A 11 -11.19 4.67 2.91
N VAL A 12 -11.76 4.78 4.11
CA VAL A 12 -11.10 4.48 5.37
C VAL A 12 -11.85 3.31 6.00
N LEU A 13 -11.15 2.23 6.30
CA LEU A 13 -11.71 1.06 6.97
C LEU A 13 -11.22 1.05 8.41
N ARG A 14 -12.15 0.99 9.37
CA ARG A 14 -11.84 0.93 10.79
C ARG A 14 -12.25 -0.42 11.34
N THR A 15 -11.37 -0.99 12.15
CA THR A 15 -11.64 -2.22 12.91
C THR A 15 -11.53 -1.91 14.40
N GLU A 16 -11.47 -2.94 15.24
CA GLU A 16 -11.23 -2.74 16.68
C GLU A 16 -9.82 -2.19 16.97
N ARG A 17 -8.80 -2.71 16.28
CA ARG A 17 -7.38 -2.43 16.58
C ARG A 17 -6.64 -1.65 15.49
N LEU A 18 -7.14 -1.73 14.27
CA LEU A 18 -6.45 -1.24 13.07
C LEU A 18 -7.36 -0.33 12.24
N THR A 19 -6.73 0.68 11.63
CA THR A 19 -7.34 1.50 10.57
C THR A 19 -6.56 1.32 9.27
N LEU A 20 -7.27 1.05 8.18
CA LEU A 20 -6.73 1.15 6.82
C LEU A 20 -7.10 2.53 6.28
N ARG A 21 -6.10 3.40 6.12
CA ARG A 21 -6.28 4.76 5.57
C ARG A 21 -5.17 5.09 4.58
N GLN A 22 -5.34 6.17 3.82
CA GLN A 22 -4.23 6.66 3.01
C GLN A 22 -3.05 7.05 3.90
N LEU A 23 -1.84 6.77 3.39
CA LEU A 23 -0.60 7.28 3.98
C LEU A 23 -0.58 8.82 3.91
N LEU A 24 -0.08 9.40 4.99
CA LEU A 24 0.11 10.83 5.21
C LEU A 24 1.59 11.14 5.38
N PRO A 25 2.05 12.37 5.09
CA PRO A 25 3.45 12.75 5.31
C PRO A 25 3.92 12.56 6.76
N SER A 26 3.01 12.68 7.73
CA SER A 26 3.30 12.41 9.15
C SER A 26 3.69 10.96 9.43
N ASP A 27 3.37 10.03 8.53
CA ASP A 27 3.69 8.61 8.69
C ASP A 27 5.15 8.29 8.32
N ILE A 28 5.88 9.21 7.67
CA ILE A 28 7.26 9.00 7.18
C ILE A 28 8.21 8.45 8.26
N PRO A 29 8.22 8.94 9.51
CA PRO A 29 9.09 8.38 10.55
C PRO A 29 8.83 6.89 10.78
N ALA A 30 7.55 6.49 10.87
CA ALA A 30 7.18 5.09 11.04
C ALA A 30 7.54 4.23 9.82
N LEU A 31 7.31 4.76 8.61
CA LEU A 31 7.68 4.09 7.36
C LEU A 31 9.17 3.79 7.28
N LYS A 32 10.03 4.72 7.72
CA LYS A 32 11.49 4.54 7.70
C LYS A 32 11.98 3.39 8.59
N GLU A 33 11.25 3.06 9.66
CA GLU A 33 11.63 1.99 10.58
C GLU A 33 11.60 0.60 9.91
N TRP A 34 10.68 0.40 8.96
CA TRP A 34 10.43 -0.94 8.40
C TRP A 34 10.56 -1.01 6.88
N MET A 35 10.23 0.03 6.10
CA MET A 35 10.21 -0.07 4.62
C MET A 35 11.56 -0.45 4.00
N SER A 36 12.67 -0.10 4.67
CA SER A 36 14.03 -0.44 4.22
C SER A 36 14.55 -1.78 4.77
N ASP A 37 13.79 -2.45 5.65
CA ASP A 37 14.18 -3.72 6.25
C ASP A 37 14.17 -4.83 5.19
N LYS A 38 15.36 -5.39 4.94
CA LYS A 38 15.57 -6.47 3.97
C LYS A 38 14.71 -7.70 4.25
N ARG A 39 14.38 -7.97 5.52
CA ARG A 39 13.57 -9.13 5.92
C ARG A 39 12.18 -9.11 5.30
N MET A 40 11.63 -7.92 5.03
CA MET A 40 10.33 -7.76 4.38
C MET A 40 10.32 -8.20 2.91
N TYR A 41 11.49 -8.19 2.26
CA TYR A 41 11.62 -8.48 0.83
C TYR A 41 12.01 -9.92 0.55
N THR A 42 12.19 -10.75 1.59
CA THR A 42 12.57 -12.17 1.48
C THR A 42 11.74 -12.94 0.45
N TYR A 43 10.44 -12.67 0.40
CA TYR A 43 9.50 -13.34 -0.51
C TYR A 43 8.93 -12.42 -1.60
N TRP A 44 9.38 -11.17 -1.67
CA TRP A 44 8.84 -10.19 -2.62
C TRP A 44 9.41 -10.36 -4.05
N GLY A 45 10.48 -11.16 -4.20
CA GLY A 45 11.15 -11.41 -5.47
C GLY A 45 11.96 -10.23 -5.99
N LYS A 46 11.94 -9.08 -5.29
CA LYS A 46 12.74 -7.88 -5.58
C LYS A 46 13.17 -7.22 -4.26
N PRO A 47 14.37 -6.61 -4.20
CA PRO A 47 14.77 -5.83 -3.04
C PRO A 47 13.95 -4.54 -2.92
N ALA A 48 14.04 -3.90 -1.74
CA ALA A 48 13.50 -2.57 -1.48
C ALA A 48 13.75 -1.61 -2.65
N GLY A 49 12.66 -1.05 -3.19
CA GLY A 49 12.67 -0.09 -4.27
C GLY A 49 13.16 1.28 -3.82
N LYS A 50 13.19 2.23 -4.76
CA LYS A 50 13.65 3.60 -4.49
C LYS A 50 12.81 4.29 -3.41
N LYS A 51 11.49 4.10 -3.44
CA LYS A 51 10.55 4.72 -2.49
C LYS A 51 10.57 4.04 -1.13
N ASP A 52 10.85 2.75 -1.08
CA ASP A 52 10.93 2.02 0.18
C ASP A 52 12.20 2.40 0.97
N LYS A 53 13.28 2.72 0.23
CA LYS A 53 14.52 3.28 0.80
C LYS A 53 14.42 4.77 1.16
N ASN A 54 13.45 5.48 0.59
CA ASN A 54 13.25 6.91 0.81
C ASN A 54 11.74 7.22 0.76
N PRO A 55 11.01 6.99 1.88
CA PRO A 55 9.55 7.11 1.96
C PRO A 55 9.03 8.52 1.62
N GLU A 56 9.85 9.56 1.74
CA GLU A 56 9.53 10.93 1.34
C GLU A 56 9.08 11.01 -0.12
N LEU A 57 9.67 10.18 -0.99
CA LEU A 57 9.35 10.09 -2.42
C LEU A 57 7.91 9.58 -2.69
N LEU A 58 7.22 9.04 -1.69
CA LEU A 58 5.79 8.69 -1.79
C LEU A 58 4.91 9.94 -1.93
N PHE A 59 5.36 11.08 -1.41
CA PHE A 59 4.56 12.30 -1.28
C PHE A 59 4.96 13.41 -2.26
N GLU A 60 6.10 13.29 -2.95
CA GLU A 60 6.58 14.30 -3.91
C GLU A 60 5.71 14.46 -5.17
N LYS A 61 4.99 13.40 -5.58
CA LYS A 61 4.21 13.43 -6.82
C LYS A 61 2.73 13.66 -6.52
N VAL A 62 2.11 14.58 -7.28
CA VAL A 62 0.65 14.74 -7.32
C VAL A 62 0.03 13.37 -7.61
N LYS A 63 -0.80 12.88 -6.68
CA LYS A 63 -1.47 11.59 -6.82
C LYS A 63 -2.35 11.63 -8.07
N LYS A 64 -2.02 10.81 -9.08
CA LYS A 64 -2.91 10.60 -10.23
C LYS A 64 -4.22 10.00 -9.73
N LYS A 65 -5.34 10.38 -10.33
CA LYS A 65 -6.63 9.73 -10.09
C LYS A 65 -6.53 8.27 -10.51
N THR A 66 -6.63 7.36 -9.54
CA THR A 66 -6.50 5.91 -9.76
C THR A 66 -7.64 5.18 -9.05
N LYS A 67 -8.04 4.03 -9.59
CA LYS A 67 -8.99 3.10 -8.94
C LYS A 67 -8.31 2.20 -7.90
N SER A 68 -6.99 2.25 -7.78
CA SER A 68 -6.24 1.55 -6.75
C SER A 68 -6.24 2.32 -5.42
N PHE A 69 -6.05 1.57 -4.35
CA PHE A 69 -5.87 2.04 -2.99
C PHE A 69 -4.48 1.62 -2.51
N HIS A 70 -3.68 2.60 -2.10
CA HIS A 70 -2.46 2.38 -1.34
C HIS A 70 -2.74 2.86 0.08
N TRP A 71 -2.89 1.90 0.99
CA TRP A 71 -3.25 2.13 2.37
C TRP A 71 -2.07 1.85 3.29
N GLY A 72 -1.93 2.67 4.32
CA GLY A 72 -1.20 2.32 5.53
C GLY A 72 -2.10 1.49 6.45
N ILE A 73 -1.51 0.49 7.08
CA ILE A 73 -2.12 -0.27 8.19
C ILE A 73 -1.69 0.45 9.47
N VAL A 74 -2.65 1.11 10.13
CA VAL A 74 -2.42 1.97 11.29
C VAL A 74 -2.88 1.27 12.56
N LEU A 75 -2.02 1.23 13.57
CA LEU A 75 -2.37 0.75 14.91
C LEU A 75 -3.04 1.86 15.73
N HIS A 76 -4.14 1.56 16.42
CA HIS A 76 -4.89 2.57 17.15
C HIS A 76 -4.19 3.12 18.39
N GLU A 77 -3.32 2.32 19.03
CA GLU A 77 -2.71 2.65 20.31
C GLU A 77 -1.82 3.91 20.23
N ASP A 78 -1.10 4.06 19.13
CA ASP A 78 -0.10 5.11 18.92
C ASP A 78 -0.27 5.85 17.56
N ASP A 79 -1.37 5.59 16.85
CA ASP A 79 -1.65 6.07 15.47
C ASP A 79 -0.49 5.78 14.50
N LYS A 80 0.30 4.74 14.77
CA LYS A 80 1.50 4.41 14.00
C LYS A 80 1.18 3.52 12.81
N VAL A 81 1.76 3.84 11.66
CA VAL A 81 1.72 2.96 10.49
C VAL A 81 2.72 1.80 10.68
N ILE A 82 2.19 0.58 10.77
CA ILE A 82 2.95 -0.65 10.99
C ILE A 82 3.07 -1.53 9.74
N GLY A 83 2.47 -1.11 8.62
CA GLY A 83 2.54 -1.83 7.35
C GLY A 83 1.76 -1.13 6.26
N GLU A 84 1.69 -1.76 5.09
CA GLU A 84 0.93 -1.25 3.95
C GLU A 84 0.09 -2.33 3.28
N ALA A 85 -0.99 -1.89 2.63
CA ALA A 85 -1.87 -2.72 1.84
C ALA A 85 -2.17 -2.06 0.49
N TRP A 86 -2.06 -2.84 -0.58
CA TRP A 86 -2.37 -2.41 -1.93
C TRP A 86 -3.59 -3.16 -2.43
N VAL A 87 -4.64 -2.41 -2.78
CA VAL A 87 -5.81 -2.96 -3.47
C VAL A 87 -5.84 -2.36 -4.86
N SER A 88 -5.62 -3.18 -5.87
CA SER A 88 -5.61 -2.75 -7.27
C SER A 88 -6.63 -3.55 -8.06
N PHE A 89 -7.29 -2.87 -8.99
CA PHE A 89 -8.15 -3.54 -9.95
C PHE A 89 -7.28 -4.31 -10.94
N VAL A 90 -7.37 -5.63 -10.91
CA VAL A 90 -6.79 -6.50 -11.93
C VAL A 90 -7.94 -6.91 -12.84
N GLY A 91 -7.98 -6.37 -14.06
CA GLY A 91 -8.98 -6.79 -15.06
C GLY A 91 -8.81 -8.27 -15.43
N ARG A 92 -9.83 -8.88 -16.04
CA ARG A 92 -9.87 -10.33 -16.36
C ARG A 92 -8.60 -10.85 -17.04
N LYS A 93 -8.13 -10.15 -18.08
CA LYS A 93 -6.87 -10.48 -18.79
C LYS A 93 -5.63 -10.39 -17.89
N GLY A 94 -5.60 -9.42 -16.97
CA GLY A 94 -4.51 -9.28 -16.01
C GLY A 94 -4.50 -10.41 -14.99
N PHE A 95 -5.67 -10.90 -14.60
CA PHE A 95 -5.82 -12.02 -13.68
C PHE A 95 -5.44 -13.34 -14.36
N GLU A 96 -5.90 -13.57 -15.59
CA GLU A 96 -5.51 -14.74 -16.40
C GLU A 96 -3.99 -14.81 -16.60
N LYS A 97 -3.35 -13.68 -16.91
CA LYS A 97 -1.89 -13.60 -17.00
C LYS A 97 -1.22 -13.87 -15.65
N PHE A 98 -1.72 -13.28 -14.55
CA PHE A 98 -1.19 -13.54 -13.22
C PHE A 98 -1.24 -15.03 -12.86
N ILE A 99 -2.37 -15.69 -13.10
CA ILE A 99 -2.52 -17.14 -12.88
C ILE A 99 -1.59 -17.95 -13.78
N HIS A 100 -1.42 -17.56 -15.05
CA HIS A 100 -0.50 -18.21 -15.97
C HIS A 100 0.96 -18.11 -15.50
N ASP A 101 1.35 -16.97 -14.94
CA ASP A 101 2.72 -16.67 -14.51
C ASP A 101 3.03 -17.17 -13.09
N LEU A 102 2.04 -17.71 -12.36
CA LEU A 102 2.27 -18.32 -11.05
C LEU A 102 3.13 -19.60 -11.20
N PRO A 103 4.07 -19.84 -10.26
CA PRO A 103 4.80 -21.10 -10.21
C PRO A 103 3.81 -22.27 -10.13
N LYS A 104 3.90 -23.20 -11.07
CA LYS A 104 3.16 -24.47 -11.01
C LYS A 104 3.92 -25.40 -10.09
N TRP A 105 3.29 -25.76 -8.97
CA TRP A 105 3.78 -26.76 -8.02
C TRP A 105 3.19 -28.12 -8.40
#